data_AF-A0A367YRK2-F1
#
_entry.id   AF-A0A367YRK2-F1
#
_cell.length_a   1.000
_cell.length_b   1.000
_cell.length_c   1.000
_cell.angle_alpha   90.00
_cell.angle_beta   90.00
_cell.angle_gamma   90.00
#
_symmetry.space_group_name_H-M   'P 1'
#
loop_
_entity.id
_entity.type
_entity.pdbx_description
1 polymer ?
#
loop_
_entity_poly.entity_id
_entity_poly.type
_entity_poly.pdbx_seq_one_letter_code
_entity_poly.pdbx_strand_id
1 'polypeptide(L)'
;MSWYARPSWRLAGQLAADLFVLGWALLWWGVGRLVDDAVSALAAPAREGGAAARSMEESFRAAARTAGQVPGLGGELRTPFDDAAARTAELAGALGRQAIQIEQLGTLAGVLTFLLPVALLVVLWLPRRVAFARRSAAARRFVDSTADLDLFALRAMATMPLDQLARISDDPVAAWRAGDRRVIEALADTSLRKEGLPLPRAGRRGADRPGA
;
A
#
# COMPACT_ATOMS: atom_id res chain seq x y z
N MET A 1 -26.35 -17.87 -8.40
CA MET A 1 -25.62 -16.80 -7.68
C MET A 1 -25.96 -16.89 -6.20
N SER A 2 -25.03 -17.40 -5.40
CA SER A 2 -25.16 -17.49 -3.94
C SER A 2 -24.14 -16.54 -3.34
N TRP A 3 -24.63 -15.51 -2.66
CA TRP A 3 -23.88 -14.32 -2.23
C TRP A 3 -23.37 -14.39 -0.78
N TYR A 4 -23.30 -15.55 -0.12
CA TYR A 4 -22.75 -15.62 1.23
C TYR A 4 -22.05 -16.96 1.51
N ALA A 5 -20.71 -16.93 1.56
CA ALA A 5 -19.93 -17.90 2.33
C ALA A 5 -19.97 -17.48 3.81
N ARG A 6 -20.15 -18.45 4.70
CA ARG A 6 -20.27 -18.30 6.16
C ARG A 6 -19.24 -17.32 6.75
N PRO A 7 -19.57 -16.57 7.81
CA PRO A 7 -18.61 -15.73 8.52
C PRO A 7 -17.57 -16.65 9.18
N SER A 8 -16.51 -16.94 8.43
CA SER A 8 -15.35 -17.63 8.94
C SER A 8 -14.48 -16.60 9.65
N TRP A 9 -13.85 -16.98 10.76
CA TRP A 9 -12.84 -16.17 11.47
C TRP A 9 -11.80 -15.54 10.52
N ARG A 10 -11.59 -16.16 9.35
CA ARG A 10 -10.72 -15.70 8.27
C ARG A 10 -11.21 -14.40 7.58
N LEU A 11 -12.52 -14.17 7.47
CA LEU A 11 -13.09 -12.98 6.84
C LEU A 11 -12.96 -11.75 7.76
N ALA A 12 -13.15 -11.94 9.06
CA ALA A 12 -12.88 -10.92 10.08
C ALA A 12 -11.39 -10.54 10.12
N GLY A 13 -10.49 -11.54 10.06
CA GLY A 13 -9.04 -11.29 9.99
C GLY A 13 -8.62 -10.55 8.72
N GLN A 14 -9.27 -10.80 7.58
CA GLN A 14 -8.99 -10.09 6.34
C GLN A 14 -9.45 -8.62 6.38
N LEU A 15 -10.66 -8.37 6.88
CA LEU A 15 -11.18 -7.01 7.08
C LEU A 15 -10.32 -6.23 8.08
N ALA A 16 -9.93 -6.86 9.19
CA ALA A 16 -9.03 -6.25 10.17
C ALA A 16 -7.65 -5.92 9.57
N ALA A 17 -7.10 -6.80 8.73
CA ALA A 17 -5.82 -6.55 8.06
C ALA A 17 -5.91 -5.43 7.02
N ASP A 18 -6.97 -5.42 6.20
CA ASP A 18 -7.18 -4.34 5.22
C ASP A 18 -7.39 -2.99 5.93
N LEU A 19 -8.18 -2.97 7.02
CA LEU A 19 -8.38 -1.77 7.85
C LEU A 19 -7.08 -1.33 8.53
N PHE A 20 -6.24 -2.27 8.96
CA PHE A 20 -4.93 -1.95 9.53
C PHE A 20 -4.01 -1.30 8.50
N VAL A 21 -3.94 -1.84 7.27
CA VAL A 21 -3.14 -1.24 6.19
C VAL A 21 -3.64 0.16 5.85
N LEU A 22 -4.96 0.35 5.77
CA LEU A 22 -5.56 1.66 5.54
C LEU A 22 -5.26 2.64 6.68
N GLY A 23 -5.46 2.22 7.93
CA GLY A 23 -5.15 3.03 9.11
C GLY A 23 -3.67 3.40 9.20
N TRP A 24 -2.78 2.46 8.87
CA TRP A 24 -1.34 2.71 8.80
C TRP A 24 -0.98 3.73 7.73
N ALA A 25 -1.55 3.59 6.52
CA ALA A 25 -1.32 4.54 5.43
C ALA A 25 -1.84 5.94 5.79
N LEU A 26 -3.03 6.04 6.40
CA LEU A 26 -3.61 7.31 6.84
C LEU A 26 -2.77 7.97 7.95
N LEU A 27 -2.29 7.18 8.91
CA LEU A 27 -1.40 7.67 9.96
C LEU A 27 -0.14 8.30 9.36
N TRP A 28 0.58 7.55 8.52
CA TRP A 28 1.83 8.04 7.93
C TRP A 28 1.63 9.14 6.90
N TRP A 29 0.48 9.20 6.25
CA TRP A 29 0.10 10.35 5.42
C TRP A 29 -0.06 11.61 6.27
N GLY A 30 -0.70 11.50 7.44
CA GLY A 30 -0.79 12.59 8.41
C GLY A 30 0.57 13.02 8.93
N VAL A 31 1.46 12.08 9.25
CA VAL A 31 2.84 12.38 9.67
C VAL A 31 3.63 13.05 8.54
N GLY A 32 3.51 12.58 7.30
CA GLY A 32 4.18 13.18 6.14
C GLY A 32 3.73 14.63 5.90
N ARG A 33 2.43 14.91 6.03
CA ARG A 33 1.88 16.28 6.00
C ARG A 33 2.45 17.15 7.10
N LEU A 34 2.49 16.64 8.34
CA LEU A 34 3.04 17.37 9.47
C LEU A 34 4.51 17.74 9.26
N VAL A 35 5.30 16.83 8.67
CA VAL A 35 6.71 17.09 8.34
C VAL A 35 6.83 18.16 7.25
N ASP A 36 6.05 18.06 6.17
CA ASP A 36 6.03 19.06 5.10
C ASP A 36 5.67 20.46 5.61
N ASP A 37 4.62 20.55 6.43
CA ASP A 37 4.18 21.81 7.05
C ASP A 37 5.25 22.39 7.98
N ALA A 38 5.85 21.55 8.83
CA ALA A 38 6.88 21.97 9.78
C ALA A 38 8.15 22.50 9.07
N VAL A 39 8.55 21.87 7.97
CA VAL A 39 9.71 22.32 7.18
C VAL A 39 9.35 23.56 6.35
N SER A 40 8.17 23.58 5.71
CA SER A 40 7.70 24.71 4.92
C SER A 40 7.48 25.97 5.77
N ALA A 41 7.19 25.82 7.07
CA ALA A 41 7.16 26.95 8.01
C ALA A 41 8.52 27.65 8.11
N LEU A 42 9.63 26.94 7.93
CA LEU A 42 10.98 27.53 7.91
C LEU A 42 11.22 28.43 6.70
N ALA A 43 10.38 28.38 5.66
CA ALA A 43 10.44 29.28 4.52
C ALA A 43 9.84 30.66 4.81
N ALA A 44 9.06 30.81 5.89
CA ALA A 44 8.38 32.07 6.22
C ALA A 44 9.36 33.26 6.40
N PRO A 45 10.45 33.15 7.18
CA PRO A 45 11.43 34.24 7.31
C PRO A 45 12.08 34.64 5.98
N ALA A 46 12.36 33.66 5.11
CA ALA A 46 12.93 33.93 3.78
C ALA A 46 11.93 34.66 2.87
N ARG A 47 10.64 34.29 2.91
CA ARG A 47 9.57 35.00 2.17
C ARG A 47 9.40 36.43 2.66
N GLU A 48 9.33 36.62 3.97
CA GLU A 48 9.18 37.92 4.60
C GLU A 48 10.39 38.81 4.30
N GLY A 49 11.61 38.29 4.45
CA GLY A 49 12.84 38.99 4.09
C GLY A 49 12.89 39.35 2.61
N GLY A 50 12.50 38.44 1.72
CA GLY A 50 12.43 38.70 0.28
C GLY A 50 11.38 39.75 -0.10
N ALA A 51 10.25 39.81 0.62
CA ALA A 51 9.25 40.86 0.46
C ALA A 51 9.76 42.23 0.96
N ALA A 52 10.41 42.26 2.12
CA ALA A 52 11.03 43.47 2.66
C ALA A 52 12.13 44.02 1.74
N ALA A 53 12.98 43.15 1.19
CA ALA A 53 13.99 43.53 0.21
C ALA A 53 13.35 44.13 -1.06
N ARG A 54 12.30 43.52 -1.62
CA ARG A 54 11.59 44.09 -2.78
C ARG A 54 11.03 45.50 -2.52
N SER A 55 10.43 45.71 -1.34
CA SER A 55 9.95 47.04 -0.94
C SER A 55 11.08 48.07 -0.85
N MET A 56 12.25 47.65 -0.35
CA MET A 56 13.43 48.51 -0.26
C MET A 56 14.04 48.79 -1.66
N GLU A 57 14.06 47.80 -2.56
CA GLU A 57 14.42 47.97 -3.98
C GLU A 57 13.52 49.02 -4.65
N GLU A 58 12.21 48.94 -4.45
CA GLU A 58 11.23 49.92 -4.99
C GLU A 58 11.48 51.32 -4.44
N SER A 59 11.78 51.43 -3.15
CA SER A 59 12.11 52.68 -2.46
C SER A 59 13.40 53.31 -3.01
N PHE A 60 14.46 52.51 -3.22
CA PHE A 60 15.69 52.98 -3.84
C PHE A 60 15.50 53.39 -5.29
N ARG A 61 14.71 52.65 -6.08
CA ARG A 61 14.36 53.09 -7.44
C ARG A 61 13.57 54.39 -7.45
N ALA A 62 12.69 54.60 -6.49
CA ALA A 62 11.97 55.87 -6.35
C ALA A 62 12.94 57.01 -6.02
N ALA A 63 13.86 56.81 -5.07
CA ALA A 63 14.90 57.78 -4.74
C ALA A 63 15.82 58.09 -5.95
N ALA A 64 16.22 57.07 -6.71
CA ALA A 64 17.00 57.20 -7.93
C ALA A 64 16.29 58.07 -8.98
N ARG A 65 14.99 57.89 -9.17
CA ARG A 65 14.18 58.71 -10.08
C ARG A 65 14.13 60.18 -9.62
N THR A 66 13.96 60.43 -8.32
CA THR A 66 13.94 61.79 -7.77
C THR A 66 15.31 62.45 -7.88
N ALA A 67 16.39 61.76 -7.51
CA ALA A 67 17.76 62.26 -7.61
C ALA A 67 18.14 62.59 -9.07
N GLY A 68 17.66 61.79 -10.02
CA GLY A 68 17.86 62.01 -11.46
C GLY A 68 17.25 63.30 -12.02
N GLN A 69 16.35 63.97 -11.29
CA GLN A 69 15.70 65.21 -11.73
C GLN A 69 16.53 66.47 -11.43
N VAL A 70 17.66 66.35 -10.70
CA VAL A 70 18.51 67.51 -10.37
C VAL A 70 19.30 67.96 -11.62
N PRO A 71 19.14 69.22 -12.08
CA PRO A 71 19.87 69.72 -13.24
C PRO A 71 21.39 69.74 -12.99
N GLY A 72 22.17 69.31 -13.98
CA GLY A 72 23.64 69.30 -13.93
C GLY A 72 24.26 68.14 -13.13
N LEU A 73 23.59 67.63 -12.09
CA LEU A 73 24.13 66.59 -11.19
C LEU A 73 23.28 65.30 -11.09
N GLY A 74 22.13 65.24 -11.75
CA GLY A 74 21.16 64.14 -11.55
C GLY A 74 21.71 62.73 -11.84
N GLY A 75 22.61 62.59 -12.81
CA GLY A 75 23.25 61.30 -13.12
C GLY A 75 24.14 60.77 -11.99
N GLU A 76 25.01 61.62 -11.45
CA GLU A 76 25.89 61.26 -10.32
C GLU A 76 25.09 60.97 -9.06
N LEU A 77 24.03 61.75 -8.78
CA LEU A 77 23.18 61.54 -7.61
C LEU A 77 22.29 60.29 -7.72
N ARG A 78 21.91 59.88 -8.93
CA ARG A 78 21.07 58.71 -9.20
C ARG A 78 21.82 57.39 -9.08
N THR A 79 23.07 57.34 -9.52
CA THR A 79 23.92 56.14 -9.57
C THR A 79 23.94 55.33 -8.25
N PRO A 80 24.23 55.91 -7.07
CA PRO A 80 24.28 55.11 -5.84
C PRO A 80 22.94 54.48 -5.44
N PHE A 81 21.81 55.13 -5.79
CA PHE A 81 20.49 54.57 -5.53
C PHE A 81 20.12 53.46 -6.51
N ASP A 82 20.51 53.58 -7.79
CA ASP A 82 20.35 52.47 -8.75
C ASP A 82 21.17 51.24 -8.33
N ASP A 83 22.42 51.45 -7.89
CA ASP A 83 23.28 50.36 -7.39
C ASP A 83 22.69 49.69 -6.14
N ALA A 84 22.18 50.50 -5.20
CA ALA A 84 21.49 49.99 -4.02
C ALA A 84 20.23 49.21 -4.39
N ALA A 85 19.44 49.70 -5.35
CA ALA A 85 18.26 48.99 -5.86
C ALA A 85 18.66 47.65 -6.50
N ALA A 86 19.70 47.61 -7.32
CA ALA A 86 20.17 46.40 -7.97
C ALA A 86 20.62 45.32 -6.96
N ARG A 87 21.46 45.69 -5.98
CA ARG A 87 21.89 44.77 -4.92
C ARG A 87 20.73 44.25 -4.06
N THR A 88 19.77 45.13 -3.80
CA THR A 88 18.57 44.74 -3.04
C THR A 88 17.68 43.78 -3.84
N ALA A 89 17.57 43.98 -5.15
CA ALA A 89 16.88 43.07 -6.06
C ALA A 89 17.53 41.67 -6.09
N GLU A 90 18.86 41.61 -6.14
CA GLU A 90 19.60 40.36 -6.05
C GLU A 90 19.34 39.63 -4.73
N LEU A 91 19.35 40.36 -3.60
CA LEU A 91 19.03 39.83 -2.28
C LEU A 91 17.59 39.30 -2.22
N ALA A 92 16.62 40.06 -2.71
CA ALA A 92 15.23 39.63 -2.80
C ALA A 92 15.09 38.33 -3.61
N GLY A 93 15.76 38.25 -4.75
CA GLY A 93 15.79 37.05 -5.58
C GLY A 93 16.43 35.86 -4.89
N ALA A 94 17.52 36.05 -4.14
CA ALA A 94 18.19 35.01 -3.38
C ALA A 94 17.27 34.46 -2.27
N LEU A 95 16.62 35.34 -1.51
CA LEU A 95 15.66 34.97 -0.46
C LEU A 95 14.43 34.24 -1.02
N GLY A 96 13.91 34.70 -2.16
CA GLY A 96 12.83 34.01 -2.87
C GLY A 96 13.20 32.59 -3.30
N ARG A 97 14.39 32.40 -3.88
CA ARG A 97 14.89 31.06 -4.24
C ARG A 97 15.11 30.17 -3.01
N GLN A 98 15.64 30.72 -1.93
CA GLN A 98 15.83 29.99 -0.68
C GLN A 98 14.50 29.49 -0.11
N ALA A 99 13.45 30.32 -0.14
CA ALA A 99 12.13 29.92 0.34
C ALA A 99 11.58 28.72 -0.47
N ILE A 100 11.68 28.77 -1.80
CA ILE A 100 11.25 27.67 -2.69
C ILE A 100 12.05 26.39 -2.41
N GLN A 101 13.36 26.49 -2.18
CA GLN A 101 14.20 25.33 -1.85
C GLN A 101 13.78 24.68 -0.53
N ILE A 102 13.45 25.48 0.49
CA ILE A 102 12.96 24.97 1.78
C ILE A 102 11.62 24.26 1.60
N GLU A 103 10.68 24.83 0.85
CA GLU A 103 9.39 24.21 0.54
C GLU A 103 9.55 22.88 -0.20
N GLN A 104 10.44 22.82 -1.19
CA GLN A 104 10.76 21.58 -1.91
C GLN A 104 11.34 20.50 -0.99
N LEU A 105 12.22 20.89 -0.06
CA LEU A 105 12.75 19.98 0.95
C LEU A 105 11.66 19.47 1.88
N GLY A 106 10.71 20.34 2.28
CA GLY A 106 9.54 19.95 3.07
C GLY A 106 8.71 18.90 2.35
N THR A 107 8.40 19.14 1.07
CA THR A 107 7.61 18.20 0.27
C THR A 107 8.34 16.87 0.11
N LEU A 108 9.63 16.89 -0.19
CA LEU A 108 10.43 15.66 -0.32
C LEU A 108 10.48 14.88 1.00
N ALA A 109 10.75 15.57 2.11
CA ALA A 109 10.81 14.96 3.44
C ALA A 109 9.45 14.36 3.83
N GLY A 110 8.35 15.08 3.61
CA GLY A 110 6.99 14.60 3.86
C GLY A 110 6.65 13.36 3.02
N VAL A 111 6.97 13.38 1.72
CA VAL A 111 6.76 12.26 0.81
C VAL A 111 7.57 11.03 1.24
N LEU A 112 8.85 11.19 1.58
CA LEU A 112 9.69 10.08 2.03
C LEU A 112 9.22 9.51 3.37
N THR A 113 8.79 10.39 4.28
CA THR A 113 8.23 9.99 5.58
C THR A 113 6.95 9.16 5.43
N PHE A 114 6.14 9.43 4.41
CA PHE A 114 4.99 8.60 4.05
C PHE A 114 5.40 7.31 3.33
N LEU A 115 6.21 7.42 2.27
CA LEU A 115 6.50 6.32 1.36
C LEU A 115 7.31 5.21 2.02
N LEU A 116 8.34 5.52 2.81
CA LEU A 116 9.21 4.50 3.42
C LEU A 116 8.45 3.49 4.29
N PRO A 117 7.67 3.90 5.30
CA PRO A 117 6.95 2.96 6.17
C PRO A 117 5.79 2.25 5.46
N VAL A 118 5.11 2.92 4.51
CA VAL A 118 4.04 2.29 3.73
C VAL A 118 4.59 1.27 2.75
N ALA A 119 5.66 1.60 2.02
CA ALA A 119 6.33 0.67 1.12
C ALA A 119 6.88 -0.53 1.90
N LEU A 120 7.50 -0.33 3.06
CA LEU A 120 7.98 -1.42 3.91
C LEU A 120 6.84 -2.36 4.32
N LEU A 121 5.71 -1.81 4.77
CA LEU A 121 4.53 -2.60 5.11
C LEU A 121 4.03 -3.40 3.90
N VAL A 122 3.89 -2.76 2.75
CA VAL A 122 3.41 -3.39 1.51
C VAL A 122 4.37 -4.49 1.05
N VAL A 123 5.68 -4.24 1.03
CA VAL A 123 6.71 -5.21 0.62
C VAL A 123 6.72 -6.43 1.54
N LEU A 124 6.52 -6.24 2.85
CA LEU A 124 6.48 -7.35 3.80
C LEU A 124 5.16 -8.13 3.76
N TRP A 125 4.04 -7.44 3.49
CA TRP A 125 2.70 -8.00 3.58
C TRP A 125 2.16 -8.59 2.26
N LEU A 126 2.39 -7.91 1.14
CA LEU A 126 1.90 -8.29 -0.18
C LEU A 126 2.34 -9.69 -0.62
N PRO A 127 3.60 -10.15 -0.48
CA PRO A 127 3.99 -11.51 -0.86
C PRO A 127 3.31 -12.57 0.01
N ARG A 128 3.11 -12.31 1.31
CA ARG A 128 2.37 -13.23 2.19
C ARG A 128 0.91 -13.36 1.75
N ARG A 129 0.28 -12.25 1.35
CA ARG A 129 -1.10 -12.23 0.84
C ARG A 129 -1.22 -12.88 -0.54
N VAL A 130 -0.31 -12.56 -1.47
CA VAL A 130 -0.28 -13.16 -2.82
C VAL A 130 -0.01 -14.65 -2.73
N ALA A 131 0.88 -15.12 -1.85
CA ALA A 131 1.12 -16.55 -1.64
C ALA A 131 -0.12 -17.28 -1.10
N PHE A 132 -0.93 -16.63 -0.27
CA PHE A 132 -2.21 -17.17 0.22
C PHE A 132 -3.28 -17.18 -0.88
N ALA A 133 -3.39 -16.10 -1.66
CA ALA A 133 -4.31 -15.99 -2.79
C ALA A 133 -3.99 -17.01 -3.89
N ARG A 134 -2.70 -17.25 -4.19
CA ARG A 134 -2.26 -18.26 -5.17
C ARG A 134 -2.55 -19.68 -4.69
N ARG A 135 -2.37 -19.98 -3.40
CA ARG A 135 -2.70 -21.28 -2.82
C ARG A 135 -4.20 -21.57 -2.88
N SER A 136 -5.03 -20.57 -2.64
CA SER A 136 -6.49 -20.70 -2.74
C SER A 136 -7.00 -20.72 -4.19
N ALA A 137 -6.31 -20.05 -5.13
CA ALA A 137 -6.60 -20.14 -6.57
C ALA A 137 -6.22 -21.50 -7.18
N ALA A 138 -5.13 -22.12 -6.72
CA ALA A 138 -4.75 -23.48 -7.13
C ALA A 138 -5.78 -24.52 -6.67
N ALA A 139 -6.30 -24.37 -5.44
CA ALA A 139 -7.31 -25.27 -4.90
C ALA A 139 -8.66 -25.18 -5.64
N ARG A 140 -8.99 -24.03 -6.26
CA ARG A 140 -10.20 -23.86 -7.10
C ARG A 140 -10.10 -24.48 -8.49
N ARG A 141 -8.89 -24.77 -9.00
CA ARG A 141 -8.67 -25.32 -10.35
C ARG A 141 -8.83 -26.85 -10.42
N PHE A 142 -9.00 -27.51 -9.28
CA PHE A 142 -9.16 -28.97 -9.12
C PHE A 142 -10.54 -29.36 -8.56
N VAL A 143 -11.60 -28.59 -8.83
CA VAL A 143 -12.95 -28.89 -8.32
C VAL A 143 -13.90 -29.36 -9.42
N ASP A 144 -13.43 -29.52 -10.66
CA ASP A 144 -14.31 -29.82 -11.81
C ASP A 144 -14.16 -31.22 -12.40
N SER A 145 -13.63 -32.19 -11.64
CA SER A 145 -13.68 -33.58 -12.07
C SER A 145 -14.14 -34.50 -10.95
N THR A 146 -15.12 -35.35 -11.24
CA THR A 146 -15.58 -36.44 -10.38
C THR A 146 -14.51 -37.53 -10.11
N ALA A 147 -13.23 -37.25 -10.41
CA ALA A 147 -12.04 -38.04 -10.10
C ALA A 147 -11.26 -37.53 -8.86
N ASP A 148 -11.72 -36.48 -8.18
CA ASP A 148 -10.93 -35.73 -7.19
C ASP A 148 -10.93 -36.27 -5.73
N LEU A 149 -11.89 -37.09 -5.31
CA LEU A 149 -11.95 -37.55 -3.91
C LEU A 149 -10.78 -38.48 -3.53
N ASP A 150 -10.35 -39.34 -4.44
CA ASP A 150 -9.20 -40.22 -4.21
C ASP A 150 -7.88 -39.44 -4.15
N LEU A 151 -7.74 -38.37 -4.93
CA LEU A 151 -6.58 -37.49 -4.86
C LEU A 151 -6.52 -36.77 -3.51
N PHE A 152 -7.66 -36.27 -3.02
CA PHE A 152 -7.74 -35.64 -1.70
C PHE A 152 -7.55 -36.64 -0.56
N ALA A 153 -8.03 -37.88 -0.70
CA ALA A 153 -7.77 -38.96 0.25
C ALA A 153 -6.28 -39.35 0.27
N LEU A 154 -5.64 -39.50 -0.89
CA LEU A 154 -4.20 -39.76 -1.01
C LEU A 154 -3.36 -38.63 -0.41
N ARG A 155 -3.71 -37.37 -0.68
CA ARG A 155 -3.07 -36.20 -0.07
C ARG A 155 -3.25 -36.19 1.45
N ALA A 156 -4.45 -36.55 1.95
CA ALA A 156 -4.69 -36.68 3.38
C ALA A 156 -3.76 -37.72 3.99
N MET A 157 -3.67 -38.92 3.39
CA MET A 157 -2.76 -39.97 3.84
C MET A 157 -1.28 -39.54 3.79
N ALA A 158 -0.88 -38.73 2.81
CA ALA A 158 0.51 -38.30 2.63
C ALA A 158 0.93 -37.13 3.54
N THR A 159 -0.01 -36.32 4.04
CA THR A 159 0.31 -35.07 4.77
C THR A 159 -0.29 -34.97 6.16
N MET A 160 -1.20 -35.88 6.55
CA MET A 160 -1.77 -35.89 7.89
C MET A 160 -0.88 -36.63 8.90
N PRO A 161 -0.83 -36.15 10.14
CA PRO A 161 -0.17 -36.88 11.22
C PRO A 161 -0.94 -38.17 11.55
N LEU A 162 -0.20 -39.20 11.96
CA LEU A 162 -0.68 -40.58 12.09
C LEU A 162 -1.83 -40.73 13.11
N ASP A 163 -1.88 -39.87 14.13
CA ASP A 163 -2.94 -39.82 15.14
C ASP A 163 -4.30 -39.38 14.56
N GLN A 164 -4.31 -38.60 13.49
CA GLN A 164 -5.54 -38.19 12.79
C GLN A 164 -6.01 -39.25 11.80
N LEU A 165 -5.08 -39.98 11.17
CA LEU A 165 -5.41 -41.08 10.27
C LEU A 165 -6.00 -42.28 11.02
N ALA A 166 -5.39 -42.65 12.16
CA ALA A 166 -5.88 -43.74 13.01
C ALA A 166 -7.29 -43.49 13.58
N ARG A 167 -7.71 -42.23 13.70
CA ARG A 167 -9.09 -41.87 14.10
C ARG A 167 -10.12 -42.09 13.00
N ILE A 168 -9.69 -42.21 11.75
CA ILE A 168 -10.57 -42.42 10.60
C ILE A 168 -10.66 -43.90 10.26
N SER A 169 -9.53 -44.61 10.26
CA SER A 169 -9.45 -46.05 10.02
C SER A 169 -8.20 -46.62 10.68
N ASP A 170 -8.29 -47.84 11.21
CA ASP A 170 -7.15 -48.56 11.76
C ASP A 170 -6.12 -48.95 10.68
N ASP A 171 -6.57 -49.13 9.43
CA ASP A 171 -5.71 -49.32 8.25
C ASP A 171 -6.26 -48.51 7.05
N PRO A 172 -5.92 -47.22 6.96
CA PRO A 172 -6.44 -46.33 5.91
C PRO A 172 -5.96 -46.74 4.51
N VAL A 173 -4.82 -47.44 4.38
CA VAL A 173 -4.26 -47.86 3.09
C VAL A 173 -5.02 -49.08 2.57
N ALA A 174 -5.29 -50.07 3.42
CA ALA A 174 -6.11 -51.22 3.04
C ALA A 174 -7.54 -50.81 2.71
N ALA A 175 -8.15 -49.94 3.52
CA ALA A 175 -9.50 -49.44 3.29
C ALA A 175 -9.62 -48.64 1.98
N TRP A 176 -8.60 -47.84 1.65
CA TRP A 176 -8.51 -47.14 0.36
C TRP A 176 -8.37 -48.11 -0.81
N ARG A 177 -7.48 -49.11 -0.72
CA ARG A 177 -7.33 -50.14 -1.78
C ARG A 177 -8.57 -50.99 -1.98
N ALA A 178 -9.33 -51.24 -0.91
CA ALA A 178 -10.60 -51.96 -0.97
C ALA A 178 -11.75 -51.12 -1.56
N GLY A 179 -11.53 -49.83 -1.82
CA GLY A 179 -12.53 -48.92 -2.35
C GLY A 179 -13.61 -48.54 -1.33
N ASP A 180 -13.31 -48.57 -0.03
CA ASP A 180 -14.27 -48.18 1.00
C ASP A 180 -14.61 -46.69 0.85
N ARG A 181 -15.78 -46.43 0.28
CA ARG A 181 -16.23 -45.09 -0.04
C ARG A 181 -16.37 -44.19 1.19
N ARG A 182 -16.72 -44.76 2.35
CA ARG A 182 -16.88 -43.99 3.59
C ARG A 182 -15.54 -43.49 4.09
N VAL A 183 -14.51 -44.32 4.03
CA VAL A 183 -13.14 -43.95 4.45
C VAL A 183 -12.55 -42.94 3.47
N ILE A 184 -12.73 -43.15 2.16
CA ILE A 184 -12.26 -42.21 1.12
C ILE A 184 -12.90 -40.82 1.30
N GLU A 185 -14.22 -40.77 1.53
CA GLU A 185 -14.93 -39.51 1.75
C GLU A 185 -14.50 -38.83 3.05
N ALA A 186 -14.31 -39.57 4.14
CA ALA A 186 -13.84 -39.02 5.42
C ALA A 186 -12.41 -38.45 5.35
N LEU A 187 -11.51 -39.14 4.64
CA LEU A 187 -10.14 -38.67 4.38
C LEU A 187 -10.15 -37.40 3.52
N ALA A 188 -10.91 -37.40 2.43
CA ALA A 188 -11.01 -36.27 1.52
C ALA A 188 -11.65 -35.05 2.18
N ASP A 189 -12.73 -35.23 2.94
CA ASP A 189 -13.44 -34.17 3.68
C ASP A 189 -12.54 -33.47 4.71
N THR A 190 -11.68 -34.24 5.38
CA THR A 190 -10.71 -33.67 6.34
C THR A 190 -9.61 -32.87 5.63
N SER A 191 -9.18 -33.31 4.45
CA SER A 191 -8.25 -32.58 3.57
C SER A 191 -8.86 -31.27 3.07
N LEU A 192 -10.10 -31.33 2.57
CA LEU A 192 -10.85 -30.19 2.03
C LEU A 192 -11.19 -29.15 3.11
N ARG A 193 -11.51 -29.60 4.34
CA ARG A 193 -11.70 -28.70 5.49
C ARG A 193 -10.45 -27.90 5.84
N LYS A 194 -9.25 -28.49 5.75
CA LYS A 194 -7.98 -27.77 5.97
C LYS A 194 -7.79 -26.67 4.92
N GLU A 195 -8.20 -26.91 3.68
CA GLU A 195 -8.14 -25.96 2.57
C GLU A 195 -9.33 -24.97 2.53
N GLY A 196 -10.35 -25.19 3.37
CA GLY A 196 -11.55 -24.34 3.44
C GLY A 196 -12.53 -24.54 2.28
N LEU A 197 -12.46 -25.70 1.62
CA LEU A 197 -13.33 -26.07 0.51
C LEU A 197 -14.48 -26.96 1.00
N PRO A 198 -15.70 -26.81 0.44
CA PRO A 198 -16.81 -27.71 0.73
C PRO A 198 -16.60 -29.06 0.04
N LEU A 199 -17.04 -30.14 0.68
CA LEU A 199 -17.12 -31.46 0.04
C LEU A 199 -18.04 -31.37 -1.19
N PRO A 200 -17.60 -31.77 -2.40
CA PRO A 200 -18.49 -31.88 -3.54
C PRO A 200 -19.63 -32.82 -3.18
N ARG A 201 -20.89 -32.34 -3.27
CA ARG A 201 -22.04 -33.25 -3.12
C ARG A 201 -21.95 -34.26 -4.25
N ALA A 202 -21.59 -35.50 -3.93
CA ALA A 202 -21.54 -36.59 -4.88
C ALA A 202 -22.87 -36.59 -5.66
N GLY A 203 -22.79 -36.20 -6.93
CA GLY A 203 -23.94 -36.07 -7.80
C GLY A 203 -24.60 -37.43 -7.95
N ARG A 204 -25.84 -37.50 -7.48
CA ARG A 204 -26.83 -38.54 -7.75
C ARG A 204 -27.05 -38.69 -9.27
N ARG A 205 -26.10 -39.30 -9.99
CA ARG A 205 -26.20 -39.65 -11.42
C ARG A 205 -25.35 -40.90 -11.70
N GLY A 206 -25.85 -42.04 -11.28
CA GLY A 206 -25.32 -43.36 -11.67
C GLY A 206 -26.38 -44.45 -11.81
N ALA A 207 -27.65 -44.14 -11.56
CA ALA A 207 -28.74 -45.12 -11.53
C ALA A 207 -29.68 -45.04 -12.75
N ASP A 208 -29.20 -44.54 -13.88
CA ASP A 208 -30.00 -44.51 -15.11
C ASP A 208 -29.11 -44.66 -16.35
N ARG A 209 -28.61 -45.88 -16.55
CA ARG A 209 -28.23 -46.39 -17.88
C ARG A 209 -28.91 -47.74 -18.04
N PRO A 210 -30.05 -47.85 -18.75
CA PRO A 210 -30.52 -49.13 -19.21
C PRO A 210 -29.52 -49.68 -20.22
N GLY A 211 -29.17 -50.95 -20.06
CA GLY A 211 -28.24 -51.68 -20.92
C GLY A 211 -28.70 -51.70 -22.37
N ALA A 212 -27.70 -51.65 -23.26
CA ALA A 212 -27.83 -52.12 -24.64
C ALA A 212 -27.75 -53.65 -24.66
#